data_AF-A0A8T5MBE5-F1
#
_entry.id   AF-A0A8T5MBE5-F1
#
_cell.length_a   1.000
_cell.length_b   1.000
_cell.length_c   1.000
_cell.angle_alpha   90.00
_cell.angle_beta   90.00
_cell.angle_gamma   90.00
#
_symmetry.space_group_name_H-M   'P 1'
#
loop_
_entity.id
_entity.type
_entity.pdbx_description
1 polymer ?
#
loop_
_entity_poly.entity_id
_entity_poly.type
_entity_poly.pdbx_seq_one_letter_code
_entity_poly.pdbx_strand_id
1 'polypeptide(L)'
;MKVNELKDKGSVDEITLKVTAKEEPKEVRNGSLKVCSLTAEDDTGKVVVTLWNQDIDKVKVGDTIKITKGWSQDYNGNMQVSSGRFGTLEVIEN
;
A
#
# COMPACT_ATOMS: atom_id res chain seq x y z
N MET A 1 -13.16 -1.57 3.82
CA MET A 1 -12.51 -2.34 4.90
C MET A 1 -11.61 -1.42 5.69
N LYS A 2 -11.32 -1.78 6.95
CA LYS A 2 -10.35 -1.09 7.81
C LYS A 2 -9.09 -1.93 8.02
N VAL A 3 -8.00 -1.32 8.49
CA VAL A 3 -6.71 -1.99 8.75
C VAL A 3 -6.87 -3.14 9.75
N ASN A 4 -7.68 -2.98 10.79
CA ASN A 4 -7.92 -4.04 11.79
C ASN A 4 -8.72 -5.25 11.26
N GLU A 5 -9.37 -5.14 10.09
CA GLU A 5 -10.11 -6.23 9.45
C GLU A 5 -9.23 -7.02 8.48
N LEU A 6 -8.01 -6.54 8.21
CA LEU A 6 -7.07 -7.20 7.32
C LEU A 6 -6.63 -8.55 7.90
N LYS A 7 -6.65 -9.56 7.05
CA LYS A 7 -6.18 -10.91 7.39
C LYS A 7 -4.89 -11.20 6.65
N ASP A 8 -4.07 -12.08 7.20
CA ASP A 8 -2.95 -12.63 6.45
C ASP A 8 -3.49 -13.37 5.21
N LYS A 9 -2.83 -13.16 4.07
CA LYS A 9 -3.22 -13.69 2.75
C LYS A 9 -4.69 -13.42 2.43
N GLY A 10 -5.13 -12.19 2.71
CA GLY A 10 -6.50 -11.72 2.54
C GLY A 10 -6.69 -10.92 1.27
N SER A 11 -7.85 -11.09 0.63
CA SER A 11 -8.31 -10.18 -0.42
C SER A 11 -8.87 -8.90 0.21
N VAL A 12 -8.47 -7.75 -0.33
CA VAL A 12 -8.94 -6.44 0.11
C VAL A 12 -9.80 -5.85 -0.99
N ASP A 13 -11.13 -5.81 -0.80
CA ASP A 13 -12.02 -5.28 -1.83
C ASP A 13 -11.81 -3.78 -2.03
N GLU A 14 -11.77 -3.04 -0.92
CA GLU A 14 -11.54 -1.60 -0.89
C GLU A 14 -11.02 -1.16 0.48
N ILE A 15 -9.93 -0.40 0.50
CA ILE A 15 -9.39 0.24 1.71
C ILE A 15 -8.88 1.64 1.38
N THR A 16 -9.12 2.59 2.29
CA THR A 16 -8.64 3.96 2.19
C THR A 16 -7.67 4.21 3.33
N LEU A 17 -6.47 4.70 2.99
CA LEU A 17 -5.36 4.87 3.93
C LEU A 17 -4.72 6.24 3.72
N LYS A 18 -4.30 6.89 4.80
CA LYS A 18 -3.54 8.15 4.75
C LYS A 18 -2.05 7.87 4.86
N VAL A 19 -1.27 8.35 3.90
CA VAL A 19 0.19 8.15 3.86
C VAL A 19 0.86 9.04 4.90
N THR A 20 1.61 8.44 5.81
CA THR A 20 2.33 9.17 6.87
C THR A 20 3.84 9.15 6.69
N ALA A 21 4.37 8.12 6.06
CA ALA A 21 5.80 8.03 5.74
C ALA A 21 5.99 7.28 4.42
N LYS A 22 7.05 7.62 3.69
CA LYS A 22 7.42 6.96 2.44
C LYS A 22 8.90 6.62 2.51
N GLU A 23 9.26 5.36 2.30
CA GLU A 23 10.66 4.93 2.26
C GLU A 23 11.27 5.19 0.88
N GLU A 24 12.56 4.91 0.74
CA GLU A 24 13.26 5.01 -0.54
C GLU A 24 12.85 3.86 -1.48
N PRO A 25 12.55 4.16 -2.76
CA PRO A 25 12.26 3.14 -3.74
C PRO A 25 13.48 2.27 -4.02
N LYS A 26 13.27 0.95 -4.00
CA LYS A 26 14.27 -0.07 -4.29
C LYS A 26 14.04 -0.63 -5.68
N GLU A 27 15.12 -0.85 -6.40
CA GLU A 27 15.09 -1.53 -7.69
C GLU A 27 15.15 -3.04 -7.48
N VAL A 28 14.22 -3.76 -8.10
CA VAL A 28 14.13 -5.21 -8.07
C VAL A 28 14.20 -5.76 -9.50
N ARG A 29 14.62 -7.02 -9.63
CA ARG A 29 14.74 -7.71 -10.93
C ARG A 29 15.71 -6.98 -11.90
N ASN A 30 16.92 -6.70 -11.42
CA ASN A 30 18.00 -6.02 -12.17
C ASN A 30 17.57 -4.65 -12.76
N GLY A 31 16.87 -3.80 -11.98
CA GLY A 31 16.52 -2.44 -12.41
C GLY A 31 15.25 -2.32 -13.26
N SER A 32 14.61 -3.44 -13.62
CA SER A 32 13.41 -3.42 -14.47
C SER A 32 12.12 -3.07 -13.72
N LEU A 33 12.10 -3.26 -12.40
CA LEU A 33 10.93 -2.98 -11.56
C LEU A 33 11.36 -2.16 -10.36
N LYS A 34 10.55 -1.15 -10.00
CA LYS A 34 10.75 -0.38 -8.78
C LYS A 34 9.69 -0.75 -7.77
N VAL A 35 10.09 -0.91 -6.52
CA VAL A 35 9.21 -1.16 -5.38
C VAL A 35 9.49 -0.14 -4.30
N CYS A 36 8.45 0.45 -3.72
CA CYS A 36 8.60 1.38 -2.61
C CYS A 36 7.69 0.93 -1.47
N SER A 37 8.23 0.84 -0.28
CA SER A 37 7.44 0.66 0.93
C SER A 37 7.06 2.03 1.48
N LEU A 38 5.81 2.18 1.90
CA LEU A 38 5.35 3.36 2.61
C LEU A 38 4.53 2.95 3.81
N THR A 39 4.47 3.80 4.82
CA THR A 39 3.56 3.62 5.95
C THR A 39 2.33 4.47 5.72
N ALA A 40 1.17 3.82 5.83
CA ALA A 40 -0.12 4.49 5.80
C ALA A 40 -0.94 4.07 7.02
N GLU A 41 -1.85 4.94 7.44
CA GLU A 41 -2.69 4.68 8.60
C GLU A 41 -4.14 5.04 8.31
N ASP A 42 -5.04 4.36 9.01
CA ASP A 42 -6.45 4.70 9.11
C ASP A 42 -6.86 4.87 10.58
N ASP A 43 -8.14 5.07 10.82
CA ASP A 43 -8.69 5.26 12.17
C ASP A 43 -8.51 4.02 13.08
N THR A 44 -8.14 2.87 12.53
CA THR A 44 -8.03 1.59 13.26
C THR A 44 -6.58 1.15 13.49
N GLY A 45 -5.63 1.64 12.70
CA GLY A 45 -4.22 1.28 12.86
C GLY A 45 -3.32 1.74 11.73
N LYS A 46 -2.09 1.24 11.76
CA LYS A 46 -1.05 1.51 10.75
C LYS A 46 -0.73 0.26 9.96
N VAL A 47 -0.43 0.44 8.68
CA VAL A 47 -0.11 -0.65 7.75
C VAL A 47 0.97 -0.20 6.78
N VAL A 48 1.77 -1.15 6.31
CA VAL A 48 2.74 -0.87 5.24
C VAL A 48 2.06 -1.06 3.89
N VAL A 49 2.22 -0.12 2.98
CA VAL A 49 1.74 -0.25 1.59
C VAL A 49 2.93 -0.40 0.65
N THR A 50 2.84 -1.39 -0.23
CA THR A 50 3.86 -1.66 -1.24
C THR A 50 3.41 -1.07 -2.58
N LEU A 51 4.12 -0.05 -3.04
CA LEU A 51 3.92 0.62 -4.32
C LEU A 51 4.84 0.04 -5.39
N TRP A 52 4.35 0.03 -6.63
CA TRP A 52 5.08 -0.51 -7.77
C TRP A 52 5.25 0.54 -8.87
N ASN A 53 6.44 0.58 -9.45
CA ASN A 53 6.78 1.38 -10.64
C ASN A 53 6.25 2.82 -10.57
N GLN A 54 5.32 3.20 -11.44
CA GLN A 54 4.79 4.55 -11.56
C GLN A 54 3.95 4.99 -10.36
N ASP A 55 3.37 4.05 -9.60
CA ASP A 55 2.56 4.41 -8.43
C ASP A 55 3.43 5.01 -7.32
N ILE A 56 4.73 4.68 -7.32
CA ILE A 56 5.72 5.28 -6.44
C ILE A 56 5.75 6.80 -6.62
N ASP A 57 5.80 7.29 -7.84
CA ASP A 57 5.95 8.72 -8.11
C ASP A 57 4.62 9.50 -7.93
N LYS A 58 3.48 8.80 -8.08
CA LYS A 58 2.15 9.39 -7.88
C LYS A 58 1.84 9.69 -6.42
N VAL A 59 2.28 8.82 -5.51
CA VAL A 59 1.92 8.90 -4.08
C VAL A 59 2.96 9.70 -3.30
N LYS A 60 2.50 10.66 -2.51
CA LYS A 60 3.33 11.48 -1.61
C LYS A 60 2.90 11.32 -0.15
N VAL A 61 3.80 11.71 0.74
CA VAL A 61 3.50 11.78 2.17
C VAL A 61 2.44 12.85 2.40
N GLY A 62 1.38 12.51 3.12
CA GLY A 62 0.22 13.36 3.37
C GLY A 62 -1.00 13.00 2.51
N ASP A 63 -0.79 12.31 1.39
CA ASP A 63 -1.88 11.94 0.48
C ASP A 63 -2.78 10.87 1.10
N THR A 64 -4.04 10.86 0.67
CA THR A 64 -4.94 9.74 0.95
C THR A 64 -4.97 8.83 -0.27
N ILE A 65 -4.73 7.54 -0.07
CA ILE A 65 -4.75 6.54 -1.14
C ILE A 65 -5.90 5.57 -0.94
N LYS A 66 -6.47 5.12 -2.06
CA LYS A 66 -7.49 4.09 -2.14
C LYS A 66 -6.93 2.88 -2.85
N ILE A 67 -7.02 1.72 -2.23
CA ILE A 67 -6.65 0.45 -2.85
C ILE A 67 -7.91 -0.36 -3.03
N THR A 68 -8.17 -0.78 -4.26
CA THR A 68 -9.30 -1.66 -4.60
C THR A 68 -8.79 -2.98 -5.17
N LYS A 69 -9.47 -4.08 -4.84
CA LYS A 69 -9.05 -5.46 -5.16
C LYS A 69 -7.58 -5.76 -4.82
N GLY A 70 -7.13 -5.18 -3.71
CA GLY A 70 -5.79 -5.35 -3.18
C GLY A 70 -5.60 -6.70 -2.49
N TRP A 71 -4.40 -6.87 -1.96
CA TRP A 71 -3.98 -8.05 -1.24
C TRP A 71 -3.26 -7.65 0.05
N SER A 72 -3.67 -8.23 1.17
CA SER A 72 -2.98 -8.10 2.44
C SER A 72 -2.19 -9.36 2.75
N GLN A 73 -0.97 -9.18 3.27
CA GLN A 73 -0.17 -10.26 3.82
C GLN A 73 0.49 -9.80 5.11
N ASP A 74 0.67 -10.72 6.04
CA ASP A 74 1.61 -10.49 7.12
C ASP A 74 3.04 -10.73 6.63
N TYR A 75 3.95 -9.85 7.01
CA TYR A 75 5.37 -10.03 6.79
C TYR A 75 6.13 -9.74 8.07
N ASN A 76 6.60 -10.81 8.73
CA ASN A 76 7.36 -10.74 9.97
C ASN A 76 6.62 -9.96 11.07
N GLY A 77 5.31 -10.16 11.21
CA GLY A 77 4.45 -9.49 12.19
C GLY A 77 3.99 -8.08 11.81
N ASN A 78 4.35 -7.61 10.61
CA ASN A 78 3.86 -6.34 10.07
C ASN A 78 2.91 -6.61 8.91
N MET A 79 1.67 -6.14 9.05
CA MET A 79 0.68 -6.21 7.98
C MET A 79 1.10 -5.31 6.82
N GLN A 80 1.10 -5.88 5.61
CA GLN A 80 1.40 -5.19 4.37
C GLN A 80 0.23 -5.31 3.40
N VAL A 81 -0.09 -4.23 2.70
CA VAL A 81 -1.12 -4.18 1.68
C VAL A 81 -0.50 -3.75 0.36
N SER A 82 -0.96 -4.36 -0.73
CA SER A 82 -0.61 -3.92 -2.08
C SER A 82 -1.83 -3.97 -2.99
N SER A 83 -1.79 -3.26 -4.10
CA SER A 83 -2.77 -3.40 -5.17
C SER A 83 -2.72 -4.80 -5.82
N GLY A 84 -1.64 -5.57 -5.63
CA GLY A 84 -1.50 -6.89 -6.23
C GLY A 84 -1.53 -6.85 -7.76
N ARG A 85 -1.88 -7.98 -8.39
CA ARG A 85 -1.93 -8.11 -9.86
C ARG A 85 -3.20 -7.54 -10.50
N PHE A 86 -4.31 -7.54 -9.76
CA PHE A 86 -5.65 -7.20 -10.28
C PHE A 86 -6.27 -5.98 -9.60
N GLY A 87 -5.61 -5.44 -8.58
CA GLY A 87 -6.07 -4.26 -7.89
C GLY A 87 -5.50 -2.99 -8.48
N THR A 88 -6.10 -1.90 -8.04
CA THR A 88 -5.79 -0.54 -8.48
C THR A 88 -5.52 0.32 -7.26
N LEU A 89 -4.57 1.24 -7.42
CA LEU A 89 -4.25 2.26 -6.43
C LEU A 89 -4.61 3.62 -7.00
N GLU A 90 -5.43 4.37 -6.29
CA GLU A 90 -5.86 5.71 -6.65
C GLU A 90 -5.48 6.69 -5.53
N VAL A 91 -4.95 7.85 -5.89
CA VAL A 91 -4.72 8.93 -4.93
C VAL A 91 -5.98 9.78 -4.88
N ILE A 92 -6.59 9.87 -3.69
CA ILE A 92 -7.71 10.76 -3.42
C ILE A 92 -7.12 12.02 -2.79
N GLU A 93 -6.89 13.07 -3.59
CA GLU A 93 -6.61 14.40 -3.04
C GLU A 93 -7.87 14.94 -2.36
N ASN A 94 -7.70 15.52 -1.16
CA ASN A 94 -8.73 16.21 -0.39
C ASN A 94 -8.24 17.61 -0.02
#